data_AF-A0A1A8K715-F1
#
_entry.id   AF-A0A1A8K715-F1
#
_cell.length_a   1.000
_cell.length_b   1.000
_cell.length_c   1.000
_cell.angle_alpha   90.00
_cell.angle_beta   90.00
_cell.angle_gamma   90.00
#
_symmetry.space_group_name_H-M   'P 1'
#
loop_
_entity.id
_entity.type
_entity.pdbx_description
1 polymer ?
#
loop_
_entity_poly.entity_id
_entity_poly.type
_entity_poly.pdbx_seq_one_letter_code
_entity_poly.pdbx_strand_id
1 'polypeptide(L)'
;MNTRMIQLGNLFPHFQLSSKAPESAPSQSPKQLPTLPELLQHVIKLTGLRREDVYSNLRIPDQFQAAKDDISIVILTGQGVFCIDVKPWKGSVSAHNKVWHVQVKGEDQNFTNTCIEQMDDPLKAIMTKTTHLRSHLKRSGV
;
A
#
# COMPACT_ATOMS: atom_id res chain seq x y z
N MET A 1 41.78 8.33 6.27
CA MET A 1 40.89 8.40 5.08
C MET A 1 39.47 8.61 5.59
N ASN A 2 38.90 9.80 5.38
CA ASN A 2 37.61 10.21 5.92
C ASN A 2 36.45 9.65 5.10
N THR A 3 35.63 8.79 5.70
CA THR A 3 34.38 8.30 5.10
C THR A 3 33.31 9.37 5.26
N ARG A 4 32.95 10.05 4.17
CA ARG A 4 31.82 10.98 4.12
C ARG A 4 30.52 10.18 4.29
N MET A 5 29.85 10.39 5.42
CA MET A 5 28.51 9.90 5.69
C MET A 5 27.54 10.75 4.86
N ILE A 6 26.87 10.17 3.87
CA ILE A 6 25.79 10.86 3.14
C ILE A 6 24.53 10.72 3.99
N GLN A 7 24.20 11.78 4.71
CA GLN A 7 22.99 11.89 5.51
C GLN A 7 21.84 12.27 4.56
N LEU A 8 21.05 11.31 4.11
CA LEU A 8 19.78 11.60 3.43
C LEU A 8 18.83 12.22 4.47
N GLY A 9 18.60 13.53 4.34
CA GLY A 9 17.65 14.27 5.14
C GLY A 9 16.24 13.70 5.01
N ASN A 10 15.60 13.47 6.15
CA ASN A 10 14.21 13.07 6.29
C ASN A 10 13.29 14.05 5.55
N LEU A 11 12.73 13.63 4.41
CA LEU A 11 11.65 14.32 3.69
C LEU A 11 10.33 13.54 3.76
N PHE A 12 10.10 12.80 4.84
CA PHE A 12 8.74 12.39 5.17
C PHE A 12 8.15 13.48 6.08
N PRO A 13 7.13 14.26 5.64
CA PRO A 13 6.38 15.06 6.57
C PRO A 13 5.75 14.09 7.57
N HIS A 14 6.17 14.25 8.81
CA HIS A 14 5.68 13.57 9.98
C HIS A 14 4.15 13.73 10.02
N PHE A 15 3.41 12.65 9.74
CA PHE A 15 1.97 12.59 10.02
C PHE A 15 1.78 12.66 11.53
N GLN A 16 1.77 13.87 12.09
CA GLN A 16 1.34 14.09 13.47
C GLN A 16 -0.18 13.98 13.49
N LEU A 17 -0.66 12.76 13.71
CA LEU A 17 -2.01 12.53 14.16
C LEU A 17 -2.09 13.07 15.60
N SER A 18 -2.50 14.33 15.74
CA SER A 18 -2.73 14.95 17.04
C SER A 18 -3.75 14.12 17.82
N SER A 19 -3.31 13.46 18.88
CA SER A 19 -4.18 12.76 19.83
C SER A 19 -4.86 13.80 20.72
N LYS A 20 -5.88 14.46 20.19
CA LYS A 20 -6.85 15.20 21.01
C LYS A 20 -8.15 14.40 20.99
N ALA A 21 -8.53 13.87 22.15
CA ALA A 21 -9.80 13.16 22.32
C ALA A 21 -10.96 14.09 21.91
N PRO A 22 -11.87 13.68 21.02
CA PRO A 22 -13.06 14.45 20.76
C PRO A 22 -14.12 14.09 21.80
N GLU A 23 -14.51 15.09 22.60
CA GLU A 23 -15.80 15.09 23.28
C GLU A 23 -16.91 14.89 22.23
N SER A 24 -17.81 13.96 22.57
CA SER A 24 -19.10 13.62 21.95
C SER A 24 -19.60 14.52 20.80
N ALA A 25 -19.61 13.96 19.59
CA ALA A 25 -20.42 14.42 18.46
C ALA A 25 -21.15 13.21 17.83
N PRO A 26 -22.38 13.40 17.30
CA PRO A 26 -23.29 12.31 16.97
C PRO A 26 -22.83 11.50 15.75
N SER A 27 -23.06 10.18 15.85
CA SER A 27 -22.95 9.12 14.83
C SER A 27 -22.59 9.60 13.41
N GLN A 28 -21.29 9.68 13.11
CA GLN A 28 -20.84 9.75 11.72
C GLN A 28 -21.12 8.41 11.06
N SER A 29 -21.86 8.43 9.96
CA SER A 29 -21.97 7.30 9.02
C SER A 29 -20.57 6.72 8.77
N PRO A 30 -20.40 5.38 8.66
CA PRO A 30 -19.08 4.80 8.46
C PRO A 30 -18.45 5.43 7.20
N LYS A 31 -17.34 6.17 7.39
CA LYS A 31 -16.60 6.76 6.28
C LYS A 31 -16.19 5.61 5.36
N GLN A 32 -16.75 5.58 4.16
CA GLN A 32 -16.35 4.61 3.15
C GLN A 32 -14.86 4.77 2.87
N LEU A 33 -14.15 3.63 2.83
CA LEU A 33 -12.74 3.62 2.41
C LEU A 33 -12.67 4.07 0.95
N PRO A 34 -11.72 4.93 0.59
CA PRO A 34 -11.57 5.38 -0.78
C PRO A 34 -11.30 4.18 -1.69
N THR A 35 -11.91 4.20 -2.86
CA THR A 35 -11.69 3.17 -3.87
C THR A 35 -10.29 3.32 -4.49
N LEU A 36 -9.75 2.26 -5.11
CA LEU A 36 -8.45 2.34 -5.79
C LEU A 36 -8.42 3.45 -6.88
N PRO A 37 -9.47 3.64 -7.71
CA PRO A 37 -9.53 4.77 -8.64
C PRO A 37 -9.48 6.15 -7.96
N GLU A 38 -10.16 6.33 -6.82
CA GLU A 38 -10.12 7.59 -6.06
C GLU A 38 -8.72 7.85 -5.49
N LEU A 39 -8.08 6.81 -4.95
CA LEU A 39 -6.71 6.88 -4.46
C LEU A 39 -5.75 7.30 -5.59
N LEU A 40 -5.91 6.71 -6.78
CA LEU A 40 -5.10 7.05 -7.95
C LEU A 40 -5.29 8.51 -8.39
N GLN A 41 -6.52 9.01 -8.43
CA GLN A 41 -6.79 10.40 -8.74
C GLN A 41 -6.09 11.34 -7.75
N HIS A 42 -6.13 11.02 -6.46
CA HIS A 42 -5.42 11.78 -5.44
C HIS A 42 -3.90 11.71 -5.61
N VAL A 43 -3.33 10.53 -5.85
CA VAL A 43 -1.89 10.36 -6.08
C VAL A 43 -1.44 11.20 -7.28
N ILE A 44 -2.14 11.10 -8.41
CA ILE A 44 -1.83 11.88 -9.62
C ILE A 44 -1.89 13.38 -9.33
N LYS A 45 -2.95 13.85 -8.67
CA LYS A 45 -3.13 15.26 -8.32
C LYS A 45 -2.02 15.78 -7.38
N LEU A 46 -1.62 14.98 -6.39
CA LEU A 46 -0.61 15.37 -5.39
C LEU A 46 0.81 15.34 -5.95
N THR A 47 1.11 14.37 -6.80
CA THR A 47 2.47 14.14 -7.31
C THR A 47 2.76 14.89 -8.62
N GLY A 48 1.71 15.31 -9.34
CA GLY A 48 1.85 15.87 -10.68
C GLY A 48 2.27 14.85 -11.74
N LEU A 49 2.20 13.55 -11.44
CA LEU A 49 2.47 12.49 -12.40
C LEU A 49 1.49 12.55 -13.57
N ARG A 50 1.96 12.22 -14.77
CA ARG A 50 1.08 12.11 -15.94
C ARG A 50 0.24 10.84 -15.81
N ARG A 51 -1.02 10.89 -16.24
CA ARG A 51 -1.95 9.75 -16.10
C ARG A 51 -1.47 8.52 -16.88
N GLU A 52 -0.89 8.74 -18.04
CA GLU A 52 -0.29 7.72 -18.92
C GLU A 52 0.91 6.99 -18.30
N ASP A 53 1.53 7.58 -17.28
CA ASP A 53 2.65 6.99 -16.55
C ASP A 53 2.18 6.17 -15.34
N VAL A 54 0.88 6.15 -15.03
CA VAL A 54 0.30 5.47 -13.87
C VAL A 54 -0.70 4.41 -14.32
N TYR A 55 -0.42 3.15 -13.99
CA TYR A 55 -1.22 1.99 -14.34
C TYR A 55 -1.84 1.39 -13.08
N SER A 56 -3.06 0.86 -13.21
CA SER A 56 -3.80 0.22 -12.13
C SER A 56 -4.13 -1.22 -12.46
N ASN A 57 -4.07 -2.11 -11.47
CA ASN A 57 -4.41 -3.53 -11.62
C ASN A 57 -3.63 -4.19 -12.77
N LEU A 58 -2.30 -4.00 -12.80
CA LEU A 58 -1.44 -4.59 -13.82
C LEU A 58 -1.32 -6.10 -13.56
N ARG A 59 -1.94 -6.91 -14.43
CA ARG A 59 -1.79 -8.36 -14.42
C ARG A 59 -0.46 -8.78 -15.00
N ILE A 60 0.26 -9.64 -14.28
CA ILE A 60 1.53 -10.18 -14.74
C ILE A 60 1.35 -11.67 -15.05
N PRO A 61 1.55 -12.09 -16.31
CA PRO A 61 1.53 -13.50 -16.63
C PRO A 61 2.72 -14.19 -15.95
N ASP A 62 2.44 -15.23 -15.16
CA ASP A 62 3.49 -16.17 -14.80
C ASP A 62 3.87 -17.03 -16.02
N GLN A 63 4.86 -17.91 -15.84
CA GLN A 63 5.35 -18.79 -16.91
C GLN A 63 4.27 -19.71 -17.51
N PHE A 64 3.14 -19.91 -16.82
CA PHE A 64 2.01 -20.72 -17.26
C PHE A 64 0.77 -19.88 -17.61
N GLN A 65 0.88 -18.55 -17.58
CA GLN A 65 -0.23 -17.59 -17.66
C GLN A 65 -1.37 -17.85 -16.67
N ALA A 66 -1.09 -18.56 -15.56
CA ALA A 66 -2.06 -18.99 -14.58
C ALA A 66 -2.19 -18.00 -13.40
N ALA A 67 -1.15 -17.21 -13.13
CA ALA A 67 -1.17 -16.19 -12.09
C ALA A 67 -2.24 -15.15 -12.38
N LYS A 68 -3.17 -15.01 -11.43
CA LYS A 68 -4.23 -13.99 -11.42
C LYS A 68 -3.87 -12.79 -10.53
N ASP A 69 -2.60 -12.68 -10.17
CA ASP A 69 -2.13 -11.68 -9.24
C ASP A 69 -1.82 -10.38 -9.96
N ASP A 70 -2.60 -9.35 -9.64
CA ASP A 70 -2.43 -8.01 -10.18
C ASP A 70 -1.58 -7.16 -9.20
N ILE A 71 -0.72 -6.29 -9.72
CA ILE A 71 -0.12 -5.19 -8.94
C ILE A 71 -1.12 -4.04 -8.91
N SER A 72 -1.46 -3.54 -7.72
CA SER A 72 -2.51 -2.53 -7.58
C SER A 72 -2.19 -1.25 -8.34
N ILE A 73 -0.96 -0.74 -8.21
CA ILE A 73 -0.50 0.47 -8.89
C ILE A 73 0.93 0.26 -9.41
N VAL A 74 1.17 0.62 -10.67
CA VAL A 74 2.50 0.67 -11.26
C VAL A 74 2.73 2.08 -11.79
N ILE A 75 3.84 2.70 -11.37
CA ILE A 75 4.23 4.04 -11.82
C ILE A 75 5.51 3.91 -12.64
N LEU A 76 5.45 4.39 -13.88
CA LEU A 76 6.61 4.50 -14.76
C LEU A 76 7.17 5.91 -14.65
N THR A 77 8.48 6.02 -14.46
CA THR A 77 9.17 7.31 -14.46
C THR A 77 10.50 7.16 -15.18
N GLY A 78 11.16 8.27 -15.51
CA GLY A 78 12.54 8.25 -15.99
C GLY A 78 13.55 7.66 -15.00
N GLN A 79 13.18 7.48 -13.73
CA GLN A 79 14.03 6.89 -12.69
C GLN A 79 13.82 5.38 -12.53
N GLY A 80 12.73 4.84 -13.09
CA GLY A 80 12.41 3.41 -13.01
C GLY A 80 10.92 3.13 -12.84
N VAL A 81 10.65 1.88 -12.49
CA VAL A 81 9.30 1.32 -12.30
C VAL A 81 9.04 1.13 -10.81
N PHE A 82 7.99 1.77 -10.30
CA PHE A 82 7.56 1.64 -8.91
C PHE A 82 6.30 0.80 -8.85
N CYS A 83 6.36 -0.30 -8.09
CA CYS A 83 5.24 -1.22 -7.90
C CYS A 83 4.67 -1.06 -6.49
N ILE A 84 3.36 -0.81 -6.39
CA ILE A 84 2.68 -0.55 -5.12
C ILE A 84 1.47 -1.48 -5.04
N ASP A 85 1.42 -2.27 -3.96
CA ASP A 85 0.25 -3.07 -3.60
C ASP A 85 -0.56 -2.33 -2.53
N VAL A 86 -1.84 -2.13 -2.81
CA VAL A 86 -2.77 -1.49 -1.88
C VAL A 86 -3.54 -2.59 -1.14
N LYS A 87 -3.45 -2.60 0.19
CA LYS A 87 -4.20 -3.54 1.05
C LYS A 87 -5.39 -2.82 1.70
N PRO A 88 -6.64 -3.25 1.45
CA PRO A 88 -7.83 -2.62 2.03
C PRO A 88 -8.05 -3.06 3.50
N TRP A 89 -6.98 -3.09 4.30
CA TRP A 89 -7.05 -3.47 5.70
C TRP A 89 -7.72 -2.39 6.53
N LYS A 90 -8.48 -2.81 7.55
CA LYS A 90 -9.22 -1.93 8.45
C LYS A 90 -8.63 -2.02 9.86
N GLY A 91 -8.67 -0.91 10.59
CA GLY A 91 -8.19 -0.88 11.97
C GLY A 91 -6.67 -0.71 12.09
N SER A 92 -6.11 -1.20 13.19
CA SER A 92 -4.69 -1.06 13.48
C SER A 92 -3.89 -2.16 12.79
N VAL A 93 -2.85 -1.77 12.06
CA VAL A 93 -1.98 -2.69 11.32
C VAL A 93 -0.59 -2.67 11.96
N SER A 94 -0.07 -3.84 12.31
CA SER A 94 1.27 -3.97 12.88
C SER A 94 2.01 -5.20 12.35
N ALA A 95 3.29 -5.03 12.05
CA ALA A 95 4.18 -6.16 11.74
C ALA A 95 4.55 -6.91 13.02
N HIS A 96 4.38 -8.23 13.01
CA HIS A 96 4.74 -9.09 14.13
C HIS A 96 5.55 -10.30 13.62
N ASN A 97 6.89 -10.19 13.69
CA ASN A 97 7.83 -11.14 13.10
C ASN A 97 7.59 -11.36 11.59
N LYS A 98 7.12 -12.55 11.19
CA LYS A 98 6.89 -12.95 9.79
C LYS A 98 5.44 -12.79 9.34
N VAL A 99 4.57 -12.27 10.20
CA VAL A 99 3.12 -12.18 9.99
C VAL A 99 2.67 -10.76 10.29
N TRP A 100 1.63 -10.31 9.60
CA TRP A 100 1.02 -9.00 9.84
C TRP A 100 -0.27 -9.18 10.62
N HIS A 101 -0.45 -8.39 11.67
CA HIS A 101 -1.68 -8.36 12.45
C HIS A 101 -2.53 -7.19 12.00
N VAL A 102 -3.79 -7.49 11.66
CA VAL A 102 -4.82 -6.50 11.41
C VAL A 102 -5.83 -6.59 12.55
N GLN A 103 -5.80 -5.60 13.43
CA GLN A 103 -6.65 -5.53 14.60
C GLN A 103 -7.87 -4.64 14.31
N VAL A 104 -9.04 -5.24 14.32
CA VAL A 104 -10.33 -4.56 14.16
C VAL A 104 -11.06 -4.58 15.50
N LYS A 105 -11.46 -3.40 15.97
CA LYS A 105 -12.35 -3.27 17.13
C LYS A 105 -13.78 -3.24 16.64
N GLY A 106 -14.57 -4.24 17.05
CA GLY A 106 -16.02 -4.23 16.95
C GLY A 106 -16.60 -3.67 18.24
N GLU A 107 -17.51 -2.70 18.11
CA GLU A 107 -18.22 -2.13 19.26
C GLU A 107 -19.67 -2.59 19.17
N ASP A 108 -20.04 -3.49 20.07
CA ASP A 108 -21.43 -3.89 20.30
C ASP A 108 -21.95 -3.12 21.51
N GLN A 109 -23.27 -2.97 21.64
CA GLN A 109 -23.92 -2.09 22.64
C GLN A 109 -23.49 -2.34 24.11
N ASN A 110 -22.87 -3.50 24.41
CA ASN A 110 -22.41 -3.86 25.76
C ASN A 110 -20.97 -4.39 25.83
N PHE A 111 -20.28 -4.58 24.69
CA PHE A 111 -18.96 -5.22 24.66
C PHE A 111 -18.07 -4.63 23.56
N THR A 112 -16.80 -4.40 23.89
CA THR A 112 -15.76 -4.10 22.91
C THR A 112 -15.04 -5.40 22.56
N ASN A 113 -15.34 -5.97 21.40
CA ASN A 113 -14.64 -7.14 20.89
C ASN A 113 -13.46 -6.71 20.02
N THR A 114 -12.29 -7.30 20.25
CA THR A 114 -11.11 -7.11 19.41
C THR A 114 -10.87 -8.36 18.60
N CYS A 115 -11.01 -8.27 17.27
CA CYS A 115 -10.59 -9.30 16.34
C CYS A 115 -9.15 -9.02 15.88
N ILE A 116 -8.29 -10.02 15.88
CA ILE A 116 -6.94 -9.93 15.31
C ILE A 116 -6.85 -10.95 14.18
N GLU A 117 -6.76 -10.45 12.95
CA GLU A 117 -6.54 -11.29 11.78
C GLU A 117 -5.05 -11.35 11.46
N GLN A 118 -4.57 -12.56 11.17
CA GLN A 118 -3.20 -12.80 10.73
C GLN A 118 -3.15 -12.81 9.21
N MET A 119 -2.37 -11.89 8.66
CA MET A 119 -2.16 -11.73 7.22
C MET A 119 -0.75 -12.17 6.84
N ASP A 120 -0.63 -12.76 5.66
CA ASP A 120 0.66 -13.05 5.03
C ASP A 120 1.49 -11.77 4.86
N ASP A 121 2.81 -11.93 4.77
CA ASP A 121 3.74 -10.82 4.56
C ASP A 121 3.48 -10.11 3.21
N PRO A 122 2.92 -8.88 3.21
CA PRO A 122 2.65 -8.12 1.99
C PRO A 122 3.95 -7.74 1.28
N LEU A 123 5.09 -7.64 1.98
CA LEU A 123 6.38 -7.34 1.36
C LEU A 123 6.85 -8.50 0.49
N LYS A 124 6.77 -9.73 1.02
CA LYS A 124 7.03 -10.94 0.23
C LYS A 124 6.13 -11.01 -1.00
N ALA A 125 4.84 -10.70 -0.86
CA ALA A 125 3.90 -10.72 -1.98
C ALA A 125 4.28 -9.72 -3.09
N ILE A 126 4.53 -8.45 -2.76
CA ILE A 126 4.90 -7.43 -3.78
C ILE A 126 6.28 -7.70 -4.39
N MET A 127 7.23 -8.25 -3.63
CA MET A 127 8.54 -8.65 -4.15
C MET A 127 8.43 -9.76 -5.19
N THR A 128 7.59 -10.77 -4.94
CA THR A 128 7.33 -11.84 -5.91
C THR A 128 6.69 -11.29 -7.19
N LYS A 129 5.63 -10.48 -7.06
CA LYS A 129 4.98 -9.84 -8.22
C LYS A 129 5.97 -8.99 -9.04
N THR A 130 6.76 -8.16 -8.37
CA THR A 130 7.77 -7.31 -9.02
C THR A 130 8.85 -8.15 -9.72
N THR A 131 9.23 -9.30 -9.14
CA THR A 131 10.17 -10.24 -9.78
C THR A 131 9.57 -10.85 -11.05
N HIS A 132 8.29 -11.21 -11.03
CA HIS A 132 7.59 -11.68 -12.22
C HIS A 132 7.50 -10.60 -13.29
N LEU A 133 7.17 -9.35 -12.92
CA LEU A 133 7.11 -8.22 -13.84
C LEU A 133 8.48 -8.00 -14.51
N ARG A 134 9.54 -7.92 -13.70
CA ARG A 134 10.90 -7.74 -14.20
C ARG A 134 11.30 -8.86 -15.16
N SER A 135 10.97 -10.10 -14.83
CA SER A 135 11.26 -11.25 -15.70
C SER A 135 10.47 -11.19 -17.00
N HIS A 136 9.21 -10.75 -16.97
CA HIS A 136 8.39 -10.53 -18.15
C HIS A 136 8.98 -9.45 -19.05
N LEU A 137 9.32 -8.29 -18.50
CA LEU A 137 9.93 -7.17 -19.23
C LEU A 137 11.23 -7.60 -19.92
N LYS A 138 12.11 -8.31 -19.21
CA LYS A 138 13.35 -8.87 -19.78
C LYS A 138 13.10 -9.80 -20.97
N ARG A 139 12.09 -10.69 -20.87
CA ARG A 139 11.72 -11.58 -21.98
C ARG A 139 11.15 -10.81 -23.18
N SER A 140 10.53 -9.66 -22.93
CA SER A 140 9.99 -8.76 -23.95
C SER A 140 11.02 -7.79 -24.54
N GLY A 141 12.30 -7.86 -24.12
CA GLY A 141 13.38 -7.04 -24.68
C GLY A 141 13.54 -5.64 -24.07
N VAL A 142 12.95 -5.41 -22.90
CA VAL A 142 13.14 -4.20 -22.07
C VAL A 142 14.21 -4.47 -21.01
#